data_AF-A0A812GY83-F1
#
_entry.id   AF-A0A812GY83-F1
#
_cell.length_a   1.000
_cell.length_b   1.000
_cell.length_c   1.000
_cell.angle_alpha   90.00
_cell.angle_beta   90.00
_cell.angle_gamma   90.00
#
_symmetry.space_group_name_H-M   'P 1'
#
loop_
_entity.id
_entity.type
_entity.pdbx_description
1 polymer ?
#
loop_
_entity_poly.entity_id
_entity_poly.type
_entity_poly.pdbx_seq_one_letter_code
_entity_poly.pdbx_strand_id
1 'polypeptide(L)'
;MDPGMPPDLLALSTCLDATHGASEVAQQLRILSAQRGSAGRFHSEVAECLMRMKEIDGIAKVEQCRLSESGLTERSRIVEEARSQRYKHLVDVMQVSVKEDAETARQEISARAEVSKETVKGNVQIQESQARVEKSSSNFWQWVALTLLGSSILTGRRRGSFRRGAGRLLGWLPWLLLALLGWRQTRATRFHLSQLMMLTRVVRPQRIRSPPLRRFLGLGSFFGGGAVTDTTESPEFTPASPLASASSEQSAPSMPRRPSRQDVDAATASERDSPIKGSASSVPGSEEASLSGTIYLPVAQEGEAAAALRRFLKPAGLDVYTDRLLAEGYDFEALTMLEGTEREEMLRIVQCLPGHKVKFRKLLWRSQS
;
A
#
# COMPACT_ATOMS: atom_id res chain seq x y z
N MET A 1 23.31 24.85 5.41
CA MET A 1 23.18 24.17 4.11
C MET A 1 21.89 24.69 3.51
N ASP A 2 22.00 25.75 2.72
CA ASP A 2 20.85 26.43 2.13
C ASP A 2 20.22 25.57 1.01
N PRO A 3 18.88 25.54 0.92
CA PRO A 3 18.19 24.75 -0.09
C PRO A 3 18.36 25.38 -1.48
N GLY A 4 19.11 24.66 -2.32
CA GLY A 4 18.85 24.48 -3.75
C GLY A 4 18.49 25.71 -4.58
N MET A 5 19.50 26.41 -5.09
CA MET A 5 19.35 27.17 -6.32
C MET A 5 18.99 26.20 -7.46
N PRO A 6 17.88 26.42 -8.20
CA PRO A 6 17.51 25.57 -9.33
C PRO A 6 18.60 25.63 -10.42
N PRO A 7 18.93 24.50 -11.07
CA PRO A 7 19.98 24.42 -12.09
C PRO A 7 19.74 25.34 -13.30
N ASP A 8 18.52 25.84 -13.47
CA ASP A 8 18.12 26.72 -14.57
C ASP A 8 18.78 28.12 -14.49
N LEU A 9 19.20 28.57 -13.30
CA LEU A 9 19.88 29.86 -13.14
C LEU A 9 21.37 29.81 -13.51
N LEU A 10 21.99 28.64 -13.49
CA LEU A 10 23.37 28.47 -13.94
C LEU A 10 23.48 28.51 -15.47
N ALA A 11 22.44 28.06 -16.19
CA ALA A 11 22.41 28.16 -17.65
C ALA A 11 22.36 29.61 -18.13
N LEU A 12 21.60 30.48 -17.45
CA LEU A 12 21.54 31.92 -17.78
C LEU A 12 22.86 32.65 -17.46
N SER A 13 23.63 32.20 -16.46
CA SER A 13 24.95 32.76 -16.15
C SER A 13 25.96 32.56 -17.29
N THR A 14 25.91 31.42 -17.99
CA THR A 14 26.85 31.15 -19.10
C THR A 14 26.61 32.01 -20.35
N CYS A 15 25.42 32.60 -20.48
CA CYS A 15 25.16 33.58 -21.55
C CYS A 15 25.77 34.97 -21.27
N LEU A 16 26.09 35.28 -20.01
CA LEU A 16 26.60 36.60 -19.59
C LEU A 16 28.14 36.72 -19.62
N ASP A 17 28.88 35.61 -19.64
CA ASP A 17 30.35 35.60 -19.68
C ASP A 17 30.95 35.93 -21.08
N ALA A 18 30.13 36.19 -22.09
CA ALA A 18 30.58 36.57 -23.43
C ALA A 18 31.22 37.98 -23.51
N THR A 19 31.26 38.75 -22.41
CA THR A 19 31.88 40.08 -22.37
C THR A 19 33.40 40.04 -22.27
N HIS A 20 34.00 38.91 -21.86
CA HIS A 20 35.45 38.79 -21.71
C HIS A 20 36.22 38.79 -23.04
N GLY A 21 35.60 38.29 -24.12
CA GLY A 21 36.20 38.27 -25.47
C GLY A 21 36.16 39.61 -26.23
N ALA A 22 35.38 40.59 -25.76
CA ALA A 22 35.33 41.91 -26.39
C ALA A 22 36.61 42.73 -26.16
N SER A 23 37.31 42.50 -25.03
CA SER A 23 38.53 43.23 -24.71
C SER A 23 39.73 42.77 -25.53
N GLU A 24 39.84 41.47 -25.82
CA GLU A 24 40.95 40.89 -26.57
C GLU A 24 40.91 41.28 -28.05
N VAL A 25 39.71 41.29 -28.66
CA VAL A 25 39.52 41.75 -30.03
C VAL A 25 39.82 43.25 -30.15
N ALA A 26 39.39 44.06 -29.18
CA ALA A 26 39.73 45.48 -29.15
C ALA A 26 41.24 45.73 -29.01
N GLN A 27 41.95 44.84 -28.30
CA GLN A 27 43.40 44.93 -28.11
C GLN A 27 44.16 44.52 -29.38
N GLN A 28 43.73 43.47 -30.09
CA GLN A 28 44.29 43.07 -31.38
C GLN A 28 44.07 44.14 -32.47
N LEU A 29 42.92 44.81 -32.46
CA LEU A 29 42.60 45.88 -33.42
C LEU A 29 43.45 47.14 -33.21
N ARG A 30 43.89 47.42 -31.97
CA ARG A 30 44.87 48.49 -31.67
C ARG A 30 46.27 48.16 -32.16
N ILE A 31 46.69 46.90 -32.07
CA ILE A 31 48.01 46.47 -32.57
C ILE A 31 48.07 46.56 -34.10
N LEU A 32 47.00 46.14 -34.79
CA LEU A 32 46.93 46.19 -36.26
C LEU A 32 46.81 47.61 -36.82
N SER A 33 46.19 48.55 -36.09
CA SER A 33 46.07 49.94 -36.53
C SER A 33 47.35 50.77 -36.36
N ALA A 34 48.34 50.28 -35.59
CA ALA A 34 49.63 50.96 -35.38
C ALA A 34 50.64 50.77 -36.53
N GLN A 35 50.50 49.77 -37.41
CA GLN A 35 51.42 49.50 -38.54
C GLN A 35 51.09 50.27 -39.84
N ARG A 36 50.42 51.42 -39.72
CA ARG A 36 49.67 52.10 -40.81
C ARG A 36 50.54 53.00 -41.70
N GLY A 37 51.28 52.40 -42.63
CA GLY A 37 52.08 53.14 -43.63
C GLY A 37 51.50 53.20 -45.06
N SER A 38 50.74 52.19 -45.53
CA SER A 38 50.34 52.14 -46.95
C SER A 38 49.16 51.18 -47.27
N ALA A 39 48.26 50.92 -46.32
CA ALA A 39 47.28 49.82 -46.41
C ALA A 39 45.80 50.26 -46.48
N GLY A 40 45.51 51.47 -46.97
CA GLY A 40 44.17 52.08 -46.87
C GLY A 40 42.99 51.32 -47.51
N ARG A 41 43.22 50.45 -48.50
CA ARG A 41 42.14 49.66 -49.15
C ARG A 41 41.88 48.31 -48.48
N PHE A 42 42.95 47.58 -48.12
CA PHE A 42 42.83 46.26 -47.49
C PHE A 42 42.11 46.31 -46.13
N HIS A 43 42.23 47.40 -45.39
CA HIS A 43 41.53 47.56 -44.12
C HIS A 43 40.00 47.68 -44.27
N SER A 44 39.50 48.16 -45.42
CA SER A 44 38.05 48.28 -45.65
C SER A 44 37.40 46.92 -45.85
N GLU A 45 38.02 46.05 -46.65
CA GLU A 45 37.51 44.70 -46.92
C GLU A 45 37.58 43.81 -45.68
N VAL A 46 38.66 43.91 -44.90
CA VAL A 46 38.80 43.18 -43.63
C VAL A 46 37.75 43.67 -42.62
N ALA A 47 37.50 44.97 -42.54
CA ALA A 47 36.46 45.52 -41.67
C ALA A 47 35.06 45.04 -42.09
N GLU A 48 34.75 45.01 -43.39
CA GLU A 48 33.48 44.48 -43.91
C GLU A 48 33.33 42.98 -43.59
N CYS A 49 34.38 42.19 -43.78
CA CYS A 49 34.39 40.77 -43.44
C CYS A 49 34.15 40.54 -41.94
N LEU A 50 34.85 41.29 -41.08
CA LEU A 50 34.65 41.22 -39.63
C LEU A 50 33.24 41.64 -39.20
N MET A 51 32.67 42.66 -39.83
CA MET A 51 31.27 43.05 -39.58
C MET A 51 30.31 41.93 -39.97
N ARG A 52 30.49 41.30 -41.14
CA ARG A 52 29.66 40.15 -41.55
C ARG A 52 29.82 38.95 -40.60
N MET A 53 31.03 38.66 -40.16
CA MET A 53 31.25 37.60 -39.15
C MET A 53 30.50 37.91 -37.85
N LYS A 54 30.52 39.17 -37.39
CA LYS A 54 29.80 39.58 -36.18
C LYS A 54 28.28 39.58 -36.34
N GLU A 55 27.78 39.90 -37.53
CA GLU A 55 26.37 39.76 -37.87
C GLU A 55 25.92 38.30 -37.82
N ILE A 56 26.69 37.39 -38.44
CA ILE A 56 26.42 35.95 -38.43
C ILE A 56 26.49 35.40 -37.00
N ASP A 57 27.50 35.77 -36.21
CA ASP A 57 27.62 35.39 -34.79
C ASP A 57 26.39 35.86 -33.99
N GLY A 58 25.90 37.07 -34.28
CA GLY A 58 24.70 37.62 -33.65
C GLY A 58 23.45 36.81 -33.95
N ILE A 59 23.22 36.49 -35.22
CA ILE A 59 22.09 35.67 -35.67
C ILE A 59 22.18 34.25 -35.07
N ALA A 60 23.36 33.63 -35.10
CA ALA A 60 23.58 32.29 -34.56
C ALA A 60 23.26 32.22 -33.06
N LYS A 61 23.64 33.24 -32.28
CA LYS A 61 23.32 33.31 -30.85
C LYS A 61 21.83 33.46 -30.59
N VAL A 62 21.13 34.29 -31.37
CA VAL A 62 19.66 34.45 -31.24
C VAL A 62 18.95 33.12 -31.54
N GLU A 63 19.34 32.41 -32.59
CA GLU A 63 18.78 31.11 -32.91
C GLU A 63 19.12 30.05 -31.85
N GLN A 64 20.34 30.07 -31.29
CA GLN A 64 20.71 29.19 -30.18
C GLN A 64 19.83 29.43 -28.95
N CYS A 65 19.61 30.69 -28.56
CA CYS A 65 18.71 31.04 -27.46
C CYS A 65 17.28 30.57 -27.76
N ARG A 66 16.75 30.85 -28.96
CA ARG A 66 15.41 30.43 -29.39
C ARG A 66 15.23 28.91 -29.33
N LEU A 67 16.21 28.14 -29.80
CA LEU A 67 16.19 26.68 -29.74
C LEU A 67 16.27 26.17 -28.29
N SER A 68 17.04 26.82 -27.44
CA SER A 68 17.13 26.45 -26.02
C SER A 68 15.82 26.69 -25.27
N GLU A 69 15.16 27.83 -25.49
CA GLU A 69 13.85 28.16 -24.90
C GLU A 69 12.75 27.23 -25.43
N SER A 70 12.74 26.97 -26.74
CA SER A 70 11.82 26.01 -27.35
C SER A 70 12.06 24.58 -26.83
N GLY A 71 13.31 24.20 -26.57
CA GLY A 71 13.65 22.89 -26.02
C GLY A 71 13.20 22.74 -24.56
N LEU A 72 13.36 23.78 -23.74
CA LEU A 72 12.94 23.77 -22.33
C LEU A 72 11.42 23.73 -22.18
N THR A 73 10.70 24.47 -23.01
CA THR A 73 9.22 24.47 -23.03
C THR A 73 8.68 23.10 -23.44
N GLU A 74 9.23 22.47 -24.48
CA GLU A 74 8.79 21.15 -24.91
C GLU A 74 9.13 20.05 -23.89
N ARG A 75 10.30 20.11 -23.25
CA ARG A 75 10.64 19.19 -22.15
C ARG A 75 9.68 19.34 -20.98
N SER A 76 9.32 20.56 -20.61
CA SER A 76 8.36 20.84 -19.54
C SER A 76 6.97 20.28 -19.89
N ARG A 77 6.53 20.47 -21.14
CA ARG A 77 5.28 19.91 -21.66
C ARG A 77 5.25 18.39 -21.60
N ILE A 78 6.31 17.70 -22.05
CA ILE A 78 6.39 16.23 -22.03
C ILE A 78 6.33 15.71 -20.58
N VAL A 79 7.02 16.38 -19.64
CA VAL A 79 7.00 16.00 -18.22
C VAL A 79 5.61 16.18 -17.62
N GLU A 80 4.92 17.28 -17.94
CA GLU A 80 3.57 17.54 -17.46
C GLU A 80 2.53 16.59 -18.06
N GLU A 81 2.67 16.23 -19.35
CA GLU A 81 1.84 15.24 -20.00
C GLU A 81 2.03 13.85 -19.37
N ALA A 82 3.28 13.42 -19.16
CA ALA A 82 3.58 12.15 -18.49
C ALA A 82 3.07 12.13 -17.04
N ARG A 83 3.10 13.28 -16.34
CA ARG A 83 2.50 13.42 -15.00
C ARG A 83 0.98 13.30 -15.06
N SER A 84 0.34 13.92 -16.04
CA SER A 84 -1.11 13.86 -16.25
C SER A 84 -1.58 12.43 -16.58
N GLN A 85 -0.83 11.71 -17.40
CA GLN A 85 -1.10 10.30 -17.70
C GLN A 85 -1.02 9.41 -16.44
N ARG A 86 -0.02 9.63 -15.58
CA ARG A 86 0.11 8.91 -14.31
C ARG A 86 -1.10 9.14 -13.39
N TYR A 87 -1.57 10.38 -13.28
CA TYR A 87 -2.77 10.67 -12.48
C TYR A 87 -4.03 10.05 -13.09
N LYS A 88 -4.16 10.05 -14.42
CA LYS A 88 -5.27 9.38 -15.11
C LYS A 88 -5.32 7.89 -14.77
N HIS A 89 -4.19 7.19 -14.87
CA HIS A 89 -4.10 5.78 -14.47
C HIS A 89 -4.44 5.54 -13.00
N LEU A 90 -4.00 6.44 -12.10
CA LEU A 90 -4.34 6.34 -10.69
C LEU A 90 -5.85 6.47 -10.45
N VAL A 91 -6.51 7.42 -11.13
CA VAL A 91 -7.96 7.61 -11.06
C VAL A 91 -8.70 6.38 -11.59
N ASP A 92 -8.23 5.79 -12.69
CA ASP A 92 -8.82 4.57 -13.26
C ASP A 92 -8.73 3.39 -12.27
N VAL A 93 -7.57 3.20 -11.63
CA VAL A 93 -7.37 2.16 -10.61
C VAL A 93 -8.27 2.40 -9.39
N MET A 94 -8.38 3.64 -8.92
CA MET A 94 -9.28 3.98 -7.82
C MET A 94 -10.75 3.72 -8.18
N GLN A 95 -11.14 4.01 -9.42
CA GLN A 95 -12.51 3.76 -9.88
C GLN A 95 -12.82 2.27 -9.92
N VAL A 96 -11.89 1.44 -10.38
CA VAL A 96 -12.04 -0.03 -10.37
C VAL A 96 -12.15 -0.54 -8.94
N SER A 97 -11.26 -0.10 -8.04
CA SER A 97 -11.29 -0.50 -6.62
C SER A 97 -12.63 -0.15 -5.94
N VAL A 98 -13.16 1.07 -6.16
CA VAL A 98 -14.46 1.47 -5.60
C VAL A 98 -15.61 0.63 -6.16
N LYS A 99 -15.54 0.23 -7.44
CA LYS A 99 -16.55 -0.65 -8.05
C LYS A 99 -16.49 -2.05 -7.46
N GLU A 100 -15.30 -2.63 -7.33
CA GLU A 100 -15.11 -3.97 -6.74
C GLU A 100 -15.55 -4.03 -5.28
N ASP A 101 -15.24 -2.99 -4.49
CA ASP A 101 -15.69 -2.89 -3.09
C ASP A 101 -17.23 -2.82 -3.01
N ALA A 102 -17.86 -2.05 -3.90
CA ALA A 102 -19.31 -1.95 -3.96
C ALA A 102 -19.98 -3.28 -4.37
N GLU A 103 -19.38 -4.02 -5.30
CA GLU A 103 -19.85 -5.35 -5.70
C GLU A 103 -19.68 -6.38 -4.57
N THR A 104 -18.53 -6.36 -3.90
CA THR A 104 -18.23 -7.23 -2.75
C THR A 104 -19.22 -6.97 -1.62
N ALA A 105 -19.52 -5.70 -1.31
CA ALA A 105 -20.51 -5.34 -0.30
C ALA A 105 -21.92 -5.84 -0.67
N ARG A 106 -22.30 -5.76 -1.95
CA ARG A 106 -23.59 -6.32 -2.42
C ARG A 106 -23.64 -7.83 -2.28
N GLN A 107 -22.55 -8.52 -2.64
CA GLN A 107 -22.44 -9.97 -2.49
C GLN A 107 -22.53 -10.37 -1.01
N GLU A 108 -21.85 -9.65 -0.12
CA GLU A 108 -21.91 -9.91 1.32
C GLU A 108 -23.33 -9.73 1.89
N ILE A 109 -24.03 -8.66 1.50
CA ILE A 109 -25.42 -8.43 1.92
C ILE A 109 -26.32 -9.57 1.41
N SER A 110 -26.14 -10.01 0.15
CA SER A 110 -26.92 -11.12 -0.41
C SER A 110 -26.66 -12.45 0.30
N ALA A 111 -25.39 -12.78 0.58
CA ALA A 111 -25.01 -13.99 1.29
C ALA A 111 -25.54 -13.97 2.73
N ARG A 112 -25.47 -12.82 3.43
CA ARG A 112 -26.05 -12.66 4.77
C ARG A 112 -27.57 -12.81 4.74
N ALA A 113 -28.24 -12.29 3.73
CA ALA A 113 -29.69 -12.47 3.55
C ALA A 113 -30.06 -13.95 3.37
N GLU A 114 -29.31 -14.70 2.56
CA GLU A 114 -29.51 -16.14 2.37
C GLU A 114 -29.28 -16.93 3.65
N VAL A 115 -28.17 -16.71 4.36
CA VAL A 115 -27.88 -17.36 5.65
C VAL A 115 -28.97 -17.05 6.68
N SER A 116 -29.49 -15.82 6.71
CA SER A 116 -30.59 -15.47 7.62
C SER A 116 -31.87 -16.23 7.27
N LYS A 117 -32.17 -16.41 5.98
CA LYS A 117 -33.35 -17.17 5.51
C LYS A 117 -33.23 -18.66 5.86
N GLU A 118 -32.05 -19.25 5.68
CA GLU A 118 -31.78 -20.63 6.07
C GLU A 118 -31.84 -20.82 7.59
N THR A 119 -31.31 -19.87 8.35
CA THR A 119 -31.36 -19.88 9.82
C THR A 119 -32.80 -19.82 10.32
N VAL A 120 -33.63 -18.94 9.75
CA VAL A 120 -35.07 -18.87 10.09
C VAL A 120 -35.76 -20.18 9.74
N LYS A 121 -35.49 -20.76 8.55
CA LYS A 121 -36.07 -22.05 8.15
C LYS A 121 -35.66 -23.18 9.08
N GLY A 122 -34.39 -23.23 9.49
CA GLY A 122 -33.88 -24.21 10.45
C GLY A 122 -34.53 -24.05 11.83
N ASN A 123 -34.66 -22.82 12.32
CA ASN A 123 -35.32 -22.54 13.60
C ASN A 123 -36.80 -22.94 13.60
N VAL A 124 -37.52 -22.69 12.50
CA VAL A 124 -38.91 -23.12 12.34
C VAL A 124 -39.02 -24.64 12.36
N GLN A 125 -38.12 -25.37 11.69
CA GLN A 125 -38.11 -26.85 11.75
C GLN A 125 -37.79 -27.39 13.15
N ILE A 126 -36.85 -26.76 13.86
CA ILE A 126 -36.53 -27.14 15.24
C ILE A 126 -37.76 -26.94 16.13
N GLN A 127 -38.42 -25.79 16.05
CA GLN A 127 -39.65 -25.53 16.81
C GLN A 127 -40.77 -26.50 16.45
N GLU A 128 -40.95 -26.83 15.17
CA GLU A 128 -41.95 -27.82 14.76
C GLU A 128 -41.64 -29.21 15.33
N SER A 129 -40.37 -29.62 15.32
CA SER A 129 -39.95 -30.90 15.90
C SER A 129 -40.14 -30.93 17.43
N GLN A 130 -39.87 -29.82 18.13
CA GLN A 130 -40.12 -29.70 19.56
C GLN A 130 -41.61 -29.79 19.86
N ALA A 131 -42.46 -29.08 19.12
CA ALA A 131 -43.91 -29.15 19.27
C ALA A 131 -44.46 -30.57 18.99
N ARG A 132 -43.86 -31.31 18.06
CA ARG A 132 -44.19 -32.73 17.82
C ARG A 132 -43.77 -33.63 18.99
N VAL A 133 -42.58 -33.40 19.57
CA VAL A 133 -42.09 -34.16 20.73
C VAL A 133 -42.92 -33.87 21.98
N GLU A 134 -43.30 -32.62 22.24
CA GLU A 134 -44.16 -32.25 23.37
C GLU A 134 -45.54 -32.92 23.29
N LYS A 135 -46.13 -32.99 22.09
CA LYS A 135 -47.38 -33.73 21.89
C LYS A 135 -47.23 -35.24 22.08
N SER A 136 -46.03 -35.79 21.85
CA SER A 136 -45.74 -37.21 22.05
C SER A 136 -45.38 -37.55 23.50
N SER A 137 -44.76 -36.62 24.24
CA SER A 137 -44.32 -36.83 25.61
C SER A 137 -45.47 -36.87 26.63
N SER A 138 -46.62 -36.25 26.33
CA SER A 138 -47.83 -36.38 27.15
C SER A 138 -48.34 -37.82 27.21
N ASN A 139 -48.32 -38.52 26.07
CA ASN A 139 -48.65 -39.95 26.01
C ASN A 139 -47.62 -40.77 26.81
N PHE A 140 -46.33 -40.42 26.75
CA PHE A 140 -45.30 -41.11 27.52
C PHE A 140 -45.51 -40.98 29.04
N TRP A 141 -45.78 -39.79 29.55
CA TRP A 141 -46.07 -39.60 30.98
C TRP A 141 -47.37 -40.28 31.42
N GLN A 142 -48.39 -40.34 30.55
CA GLN A 142 -49.60 -41.13 30.81
C GLN A 142 -49.28 -42.63 30.94
N TRP A 143 -48.44 -43.19 30.06
CA TRP A 143 -48.00 -44.59 30.16
C TRP A 143 -47.13 -44.85 31.40
N VAL A 144 -46.24 -43.91 31.76
CA VAL A 144 -45.45 -43.99 33.01
C VAL A 144 -46.35 -43.94 34.24
N ALA A 145 -47.35 -43.05 34.25
CA ALA A 145 -48.32 -42.97 35.34
C ALA A 145 -49.15 -44.27 35.45
N LEU A 146 -49.63 -44.82 34.33
CA LEU A 146 -50.38 -46.09 34.29
C LEU A 146 -49.54 -47.28 34.77
N THR A 147 -48.27 -47.35 34.40
CA THR A 147 -47.37 -48.44 34.83
C THR A 147 -47.02 -48.33 36.33
N LEU A 148 -46.84 -47.12 36.86
CA LEU A 148 -46.69 -46.89 38.29
C LEU A 148 -47.96 -47.25 39.07
N LEU A 149 -49.15 -46.87 38.57
CA LEU A 149 -50.42 -47.23 39.21
C LEU A 149 -50.67 -48.75 39.19
N GLY A 150 -50.40 -49.41 38.05
CA GLY A 150 -50.59 -50.85 37.90
C GLY A 150 -49.63 -51.69 38.74
N SER A 151 -48.36 -51.26 38.87
CA SER A 151 -47.38 -51.95 39.72
C SER A 151 -47.72 -51.83 41.21
N SER A 152 -48.24 -50.68 41.65
CA SER A 152 -48.68 -50.45 43.04
C SER A 152 -49.80 -51.42 43.46
N ILE A 153 -50.77 -51.66 42.59
CA ILE A 153 -51.91 -52.54 42.85
C ILE A 153 -51.47 -54.01 42.94
N LEU A 154 -50.49 -54.44 42.14
CA LEU A 154 -49.99 -55.83 42.18
C LEU A 154 -49.15 -56.13 43.43
N THR A 155 -48.47 -55.14 44.00
CA THR A 155 -47.65 -55.33 45.21
C THR A 155 -48.44 -55.24 46.53
N GLY A 156 -49.65 -54.69 46.52
CA GLY A 156 -50.44 -54.44 47.74
C GLY A 156 -51.20 -55.64 48.32
N ARG A 157 -51.27 -56.80 47.65
CA ARG A 157 -52.22 -57.88 48.02
C ARG A 157 -51.59 -59.26 48.23
N ARG A 158 -50.38 -59.36 48.79
CA ARG A 158 -49.83 -60.63 49.31
C ARG A 158 -49.35 -60.52 50.75
N ARG A 159 -50.33 -60.40 51.66
CA ARG A 159 -50.17 -60.71 53.09
C ARG A 159 -50.62 -62.17 53.26
N GLY A 160 -49.69 -63.11 53.10
CA GLY A 160 -50.02 -64.54 53.14
C GLY A 160 -48.79 -65.42 52.97
N SER A 161 -48.13 -65.67 54.09
CA SER A 161 -47.29 -66.84 54.40
C SER A 161 -47.02 -67.84 53.26
N PHE A 162 -46.03 -67.56 52.41
CA PHE A 162 -45.35 -68.62 51.67
C PHE A 162 -43.91 -68.75 52.16
N ARG A 163 -43.74 -69.82 52.93
CA ARG A 163 -42.49 -70.28 53.54
C ARG A 163 -41.50 -70.69 52.45
N ARG A 164 -40.26 -70.22 52.65
CA ARG A 164 -38.96 -70.89 52.42
C ARG A 164 -38.80 -71.66 51.11
N GLY A 165 -38.06 -71.07 50.16
CA GLY A 165 -37.41 -71.86 49.11
C GLY A 165 -36.69 -71.07 48.02
N ALA A 166 -37.32 -70.03 47.44
CA ALA A 166 -36.84 -69.45 46.18
C ALA A 166 -36.80 -67.90 46.18
N GLY A 167 -36.54 -67.28 47.34
CA GLY A 167 -36.73 -65.84 47.56
C GLY A 167 -35.54 -64.91 47.31
N ARG A 168 -34.37 -65.39 46.85
CA ARG A 168 -33.18 -64.52 46.71
C ARG A 168 -33.01 -63.87 45.32
N LEU A 169 -33.63 -64.42 44.27
CA LEU A 169 -33.47 -63.89 42.91
C LEU A 169 -34.45 -62.76 42.57
N LEU A 170 -35.69 -62.78 43.10
CA LEU A 170 -36.67 -61.72 42.78
C LEU A 170 -36.40 -60.39 43.48
N GLY A 171 -35.68 -60.38 44.61
CA GLY A 171 -35.31 -59.14 45.31
C GLY A 171 -34.24 -58.30 44.58
N TRP A 172 -33.50 -58.93 43.66
CA TRP A 172 -32.45 -58.25 42.88
C TRP A 172 -32.99 -57.61 41.60
N LEU A 173 -34.16 -58.05 41.12
CA LEU A 173 -34.74 -57.57 39.87
C LEU A 173 -34.97 -56.04 39.85
N PRO A 174 -35.50 -55.39 40.91
CA PRO A 174 -35.66 -53.94 40.96
C PRO A 174 -34.32 -53.20 40.92
N TRP A 175 -33.31 -53.73 41.62
CA TRP A 175 -31.95 -53.17 41.62
C TRP A 175 -31.26 -53.32 40.26
N LEU A 176 -31.48 -54.45 39.58
CA LEU A 176 -30.94 -54.69 38.24
C LEU A 176 -31.61 -53.77 37.19
N LEU A 177 -32.92 -53.51 37.32
CA LEU A 177 -33.65 -52.54 36.50
C LEU A 177 -33.17 -51.11 36.75
N LEU A 178 -32.99 -50.70 38.01
CA LEU A 178 -32.40 -49.40 38.37
C LEU A 178 -30.96 -49.27 37.84
N ALA A 179 -30.15 -50.33 37.94
CA ALA A 179 -28.79 -50.35 37.40
C ALA A 179 -28.79 -50.24 35.87
N LEU A 180 -29.70 -50.92 35.17
CA LEU A 180 -29.85 -50.83 33.71
C LEU A 180 -30.35 -49.45 33.26
N LEU A 181 -31.28 -48.83 33.99
CA LEU A 181 -31.71 -47.46 33.73
C LEU A 181 -30.56 -46.46 33.95
N GLY A 182 -29.85 -46.56 35.08
CA GLY A 182 -28.68 -45.73 35.37
C GLY A 182 -27.55 -45.93 34.35
N TRP A 183 -27.33 -47.15 33.89
CA TRP A 183 -26.37 -47.47 32.83
C TRP A 183 -26.77 -46.86 31.48
N ARG A 184 -28.07 -46.88 31.13
CA ARG A 184 -28.56 -46.20 29.92
C ARG A 184 -28.41 -44.68 30.02
N GLN A 185 -28.72 -44.11 31.17
CA GLN A 185 -28.63 -42.66 31.40
C GLN A 185 -27.17 -42.17 31.33
N THR A 186 -26.22 -42.93 31.90
CA THR A 186 -24.79 -42.63 31.82
C THR A 186 -24.21 -42.80 30.41
N ARG A 187 -24.75 -43.69 29.57
CA ARG A 187 -24.36 -43.77 28.15
C ARG A 187 -24.86 -42.56 27.35
N ALA A 188 -26.09 -42.09 27.59
CA ALA A 188 -26.64 -40.93 26.90
C ALA A 188 -25.86 -39.64 27.23
N THR A 189 -25.49 -39.43 28.50
CA THR A 189 -24.71 -38.25 28.89
C THR A 189 -23.27 -38.28 28.38
N ARG A 190 -22.64 -39.47 28.30
CA ARG A 190 -21.32 -39.63 27.68
C ARG A 190 -21.34 -39.29 26.19
N PHE A 191 -22.42 -39.58 25.48
CA PHE A 191 -22.55 -39.24 24.06
C PHE A 191 -22.61 -37.72 23.85
N HIS A 192 -23.42 -37.01 24.65
CA HIS A 192 -23.49 -35.55 24.59
C HIS A 192 -22.17 -34.87 24.99
N LEU A 193 -21.47 -35.35 26.02
CA LEU A 193 -20.15 -34.83 26.40
C LEU A 193 -19.10 -35.06 25.30
N SER A 194 -19.13 -36.21 24.61
CA SER A 194 -18.22 -36.50 23.50
C SER A 194 -18.48 -35.60 22.28
N GLN A 195 -19.74 -35.30 21.97
CA GLN A 195 -20.07 -34.35 20.90
C GLN A 195 -19.71 -32.91 21.27
N LEU A 196 -19.90 -32.51 22.53
CA LEU A 196 -19.49 -31.19 23.01
C LEU A 196 -17.96 -31.03 22.96
N MET A 197 -17.20 -32.07 23.30
CA MET A 197 -15.74 -32.11 23.18
C MET A 197 -15.26 -32.05 21.72
N MET A 198 -15.98 -32.67 20.78
CA MET A 198 -15.67 -32.57 19.34
C MET A 198 -15.92 -31.16 18.81
N LEU A 199 -17.06 -30.54 19.15
CA LEU A 199 -17.40 -29.17 18.72
C LEU A 199 -16.45 -28.12 19.33
N THR A 200 -16.02 -28.31 20.57
CA THR A 200 -15.06 -27.40 21.21
C THR A 200 -13.62 -27.55 20.71
N ARG A 201 -13.26 -28.69 20.08
CA ARG A 201 -11.93 -28.85 19.44
C ARG A 201 -11.85 -28.24 18.04
N VAL A 202 -12.97 -28.12 17.32
CA VAL A 202 -12.99 -27.54 15.96
C VAL A 202 -13.00 -26.02 15.98
N VAL A 203 -13.47 -25.39 17.06
CA VAL A 203 -13.37 -23.94 17.26
C VAL A 203 -12.11 -23.60 18.07
N ARG A 204 -10.93 -23.89 17.51
CA ARG A 204 -9.72 -23.14 17.90
C ARG A 204 -9.83 -21.77 17.21
N PRO A 205 -10.07 -20.67 17.93
CA PRO A 205 -9.95 -19.37 17.33
C PRO A 205 -8.49 -19.26 16.88
N GLN A 206 -8.26 -19.12 15.58
CA GLN A 206 -7.02 -18.55 15.10
C GLN A 206 -6.94 -17.16 15.73
N ARG A 207 -6.23 -17.07 16.85
CA ARG A 207 -5.79 -15.80 17.42
C ARG A 207 -4.93 -15.16 16.34
N ILE A 208 -5.57 -14.25 15.59
CA ILE A 208 -4.94 -13.12 14.94
C ILE A 208 -3.97 -12.55 15.98
N ARG A 209 -2.69 -12.80 15.75
CA ARG A 209 -1.58 -12.39 16.60
C ARG A 209 -1.37 -10.90 16.32
N SER A 210 -2.23 -10.07 16.90
CA SER A 210 -1.98 -8.63 16.95
C SER A 210 -0.69 -8.40 17.75
N PRO A 211 0.24 -7.57 17.25
CA PRO A 211 1.46 -7.24 17.97
C PRO A 211 1.11 -6.44 19.23
N PRO A 212 1.91 -6.56 20.31
CA PRO A 212 1.61 -5.92 21.58
C PRO A 212 1.77 -4.41 21.45
N LEU A 213 0.68 -3.67 21.64
CA LEU A 213 0.73 -2.27 22.08
C LEU A 213 1.34 -2.25 23.50
N ARG A 214 2.68 -2.29 23.57
CA ARG A 214 3.39 -1.90 24.78
C ARG A 214 3.28 -0.37 24.90
N ARG A 215 2.46 0.02 25.87
CA ARG A 215 2.60 1.24 26.68
C ARG A 215 4.05 1.76 26.68
N PHE A 216 4.25 2.96 26.16
CA PHE A 216 5.32 3.85 26.58
C PHE A 216 4.68 5.18 26.96
N LEU A 217 4.13 5.20 28.18
CA LEU A 217 4.04 6.39 29.01
C LEU A 217 5.28 6.36 29.93
N GLY A 218 6.09 7.41 29.84
CA GLY A 218 7.27 7.70 30.66
C GLY A 218 8.04 8.80 29.93
N LEU A 219 8.00 10.09 30.27
CA LEU A 219 8.04 10.75 31.59
C LEU A 219 9.20 10.23 32.45
N GLY A 220 10.25 11.05 32.50
CA GLY A 220 11.58 10.81 33.09
C GLY A 220 12.64 11.27 32.08
N SER A 221 12.90 12.58 31.91
CA SER A 221 13.71 13.41 32.83
C SER A 221 14.96 12.66 33.28
N PHE A 222 16.13 12.98 32.73
CA PHE A 222 17.42 13.02 33.45
C PHE A 222 18.54 13.55 32.52
N PHE A 223 18.97 14.79 32.83
CA PHE A 223 20.32 15.38 32.83
C PHE A 223 21.28 15.30 31.62
N GLY A 224 21.68 16.49 31.18
CA GLY A 224 22.92 16.81 30.46
C GLY A 224 22.76 18.22 29.87
N GLY A 225 23.09 19.32 30.55
CA GLY A 225 24.30 19.55 31.34
C GLY A 225 25.40 20.09 30.43
N GLY A 226 25.16 21.24 29.77
CA GLY A 226 26.13 21.95 28.94
C GLY A 226 26.07 23.43 29.26
N ALA A 227 27.03 23.88 30.07
CA ALA A 227 27.22 25.25 30.49
C ALA A 227 27.72 26.12 29.34
N VAL A 228 27.02 27.22 29.05
CA VAL A 228 27.59 28.42 28.43
C VAL A 228 27.02 29.59 29.22
N THR A 229 27.92 30.30 29.89
CA THR A 229 27.66 31.53 30.65
C THR A 229 27.67 32.74 29.73
N ASP A 230 27.03 33.79 30.23
CA ASP A 230 27.04 35.18 29.74
C ASP A 230 26.10 35.41 28.53
N THR A 231 25.25 36.43 28.45
CA THR A 231 25.28 37.76 29.06
C THR A 231 23.84 38.32 28.94
N THR A 232 23.23 38.63 30.09
CA THR A 232 22.55 39.91 30.40
C THR A 232 21.29 40.37 29.62
N GLU A 233 20.34 40.91 30.42
CA GLU A 233 19.25 41.86 30.10
C GLU A 233 17.83 41.30 29.85
N SER A 234 17.07 41.19 30.94
CA SER A 234 15.61 41.47 30.99
C SER A 234 15.35 42.97 30.86
N PRO A 235 14.13 43.38 30.44
CA PRO A 235 13.06 43.65 31.42
C PRO A 235 11.72 43.03 30.97
N GLU A 236 10.99 42.32 31.84
CA GLU A 236 9.96 42.85 32.76
C GLU A 236 8.92 43.76 32.07
N PHE A 237 7.74 43.20 31.72
CA PHE A 237 6.46 43.88 31.90
C PHE A 237 5.28 42.88 31.97
N THR A 238 4.31 43.29 32.76
CA THR A 238 3.25 42.55 33.46
C THR A 238 2.08 42.03 32.59
N PRO A 239 1.27 41.08 33.11
CA PRO A 239 0.12 40.52 32.43
C PRO A 239 -1.16 41.33 32.70
N ALA A 240 -1.96 41.56 31.66
CA ALA A 240 -3.35 41.99 31.78
C ALA A 240 -4.25 41.12 30.90
N SER A 241 -5.11 40.35 31.56
CA SER A 241 -6.41 39.91 31.05
C SER A 241 -7.49 40.70 31.82
N PRO A 242 -8.79 40.58 31.55
CA PRO A 242 -9.53 40.18 30.33
C PRO A 242 -10.61 41.23 29.96
N LEU A 243 -11.26 41.13 28.78
CA LEU A 243 -12.69 41.44 28.63
C LEU A 243 -13.19 41.13 27.20
N ALA A 244 -14.15 40.20 27.18
CA ALA A 244 -15.44 40.30 26.51
C ALA A 244 -15.55 40.51 24.98
N SER A 245 -16.32 39.57 24.41
CA SER A 245 -17.38 39.79 23.42
C SER A 245 -16.96 40.11 21.98
N ALA A 246 -17.19 39.16 21.08
CA ALA A 246 -18.32 39.25 20.15
C ALA A 246 -18.39 38.00 19.27
N SER A 247 -19.55 37.37 19.34
CA SER A 247 -20.17 36.53 18.32
C SER A 247 -19.88 36.99 16.88
N SER A 248 -19.35 36.10 16.05
CA SER A 248 -19.44 36.20 14.60
C SER A 248 -19.92 34.86 14.06
N GLU A 249 -21.21 34.83 13.74
CA GLU A 249 -21.86 33.82 12.93
C GLU A 249 -21.23 33.86 11.53
N GLN A 250 -20.34 32.91 11.25
CA GLN A 250 -19.82 32.73 9.90
C GLN A 250 -20.59 31.60 9.21
N SER A 251 -21.51 32.06 8.36
CA SER A 251 -22.34 31.31 7.43
C SER A 251 -21.61 30.14 6.77
N ALA A 252 -22.20 28.95 6.90
CA ALA A 252 -21.85 27.79 6.11
C ALA A 252 -22.28 28.00 4.64
N PRO A 253 -21.42 27.72 3.65
CA PRO A 253 -21.81 27.78 2.25
C PRO A 253 -22.75 26.62 1.91
N SER A 254 -23.89 26.98 1.33
CA SER A 254 -24.93 26.08 0.83
C SER A 254 -24.41 25.20 -0.30
N MET A 255 -24.47 23.88 -0.09
CA MET A 255 -24.25 22.89 -1.14
C MET A 255 -25.39 22.94 -2.18
N PRO A 256 -25.09 22.86 -3.49
CA PRO A 256 -26.11 22.82 -4.52
C PRO A 256 -26.86 21.48 -4.50
N ARG A 257 -28.19 21.59 -4.53
CA ARG A 257 -29.16 20.50 -4.67
C ARG A 257 -28.81 19.60 -5.87
N ARG A 258 -28.65 18.32 -5.56
CA ARG A 258 -28.64 17.19 -6.50
C ARG A 258 -29.97 17.13 -7.25
N PRO A 259 -30.01 17.23 -8.60
CA PRO A 259 -31.25 17.04 -9.33
C PRO A 259 -31.68 15.58 -9.30
N SER A 260 -33.00 15.45 -9.21
CA SER A 260 -33.81 14.26 -9.12
C SER A 260 -33.51 13.30 -10.26
N ARG A 261 -33.32 12.06 -9.86
CA ARG A 261 -33.36 10.84 -10.66
C ARG A 261 -34.66 10.84 -11.48
N GLN A 262 -34.55 10.96 -12.80
CA GLN A 262 -35.65 10.73 -13.72
C GLN A 262 -35.48 9.32 -14.26
N ASP A 263 -36.39 8.44 -13.84
CA ASP A 263 -36.54 7.10 -14.37
C ASP A 263 -36.84 7.20 -15.86
N VAL A 264 -36.01 6.56 -16.67
CA VAL A 264 -36.29 6.34 -18.09
C VAL A 264 -36.29 4.84 -18.29
N ASP A 265 -37.48 4.36 -18.61
CA ASP A 265 -37.79 2.98 -18.84
C ASP A 265 -37.04 2.37 -20.03
N ALA A 266 -36.93 1.06 -19.93
CA ALA A 266 -36.43 0.10 -20.88
C ALA A 266 -36.76 0.37 -22.36
N ALA A 267 -35.75 0.17 -23.21
CA ALA A 267 -35.96 -0.31 -24.58
C ALA A 267 -34.81 -1.25 -24.99
N THR A 268 -35.17 -2.52 -25.10
CA THR A 268 -34.55 -3.61 -25.84
C THR A 268 -34.18 -3.25 -27.29
N ALA A 269 -32.93 -3.51 -27.69
CA ALA A 269 -32.50 -3.91 -29.04
C ALA A 269 -31.01 -4.31 -28.93
N SER A 270 -30.64 -5.59 -29.05
CA SER A 270 -30.45 -6.34 -30.31
C SER A 270 -29.32 -5.80 -31.18
N GLU A 271 -28.43 -6.72 -31.58
CA GLU A 271 -27.64 -6.68 -32.82
C GLU A 271 -26.36 -5.81 -32.86
N ARG A 272 -25.18 -6.44 -32.68
CA ARG A 272 -24.39 -7.04 -33.78
C ARG A 272 -22.94 -7.29 -33.33
N ASP A 273 -22.61 -8.57 -33.28
CA ASP A 273 -21.26 -9.07 -33.49
C ASP A 273 -20.75 -8.60 -34.86
N SER A 274 -19.50 -8.12 -34.90
CA SER A 274 -18.74 -8.02 -36.14
C SER A 274 -17.27 -8.35 -35.84
N PRO A 275 -16.73 -9.43 -36.44
CA PRO A 275 -15.34 -9.79 -36.29
C PRO A 275 -14.48 -8.90 -37.19
N ILE A 276 -13.57 -8.14 -36.58
CA ILE A 276 -12.56 -7.38 -37.32
C ILE A 276 -11.56 -8.38 -37.90
N LYS A 277 -11.72 -8.65 -39.19
CA LYS A 277 -10.77 -9.35 -40.05
C LYS A 277 -9.42 -8.62 -40.01
N GLY A 278 -8.38 -9.41 -39.76
CA GLY A 278 -6.99 -9.00 -39.93
C GLY A 278 -6.72 -8.51 -41.34
N SER A 279 -6.10 -7.33 -41.42
CA SER A 279 -5.42 -6.86 -42.61
C SER A 279 -3.94 -7.05 -42.39
N ALA A 280 -3.38 -8.05 -43.07
CA ALA A 280 -1.95 -8.19 -43.27
C ALA A 280 -1.46 -7.01 -44.10
N SER A 281 -0.67 -6.13 -43.49
CA SER A 281 0.11 -5.12 -44.20
C SER A 281 1.52 -5.66 -44.38
N SER A 282 1.78 -6.20 -45.57
CA SER A 282 3.11 -6.45 -46.11
C SER A 282 3.74 -5.12 -46.51
N VAL A 283 4.74 -4.67 -45.75
CA VAL A 283 5.64 -3.57 -46.16
C VAL A 283 7.01 -4.19 -46.45
N PRO A 284 7.60 -3.92 -47.64
CA PRO A 284 8.88 -4.48 -48.05
C PRO A 284 10.04 -3.76 -47.36
N GLY A 285 11.17 -4.47 -47.31
CA GLY A 285 12.36 -4.10 -46.55
C GLY A 285 12.91 -2.71 -46.81
N SER A 286 13.31 -2.09 -45.70
CA SER A 286 14.36 -1.07 -45.68
C SER A 286 15.55 -1.66 -44.94
N GLU A 287 16.57 -2.01 -45.73
CA GLU A 287 17.94 -2.21 -45.28
C GLU A 287 18.47 -0.88 -44.77
N GLU A 288 18.20 -0.54 -43.51
CA GLU A 288 18.97 0.50 -42.82
C GLU A 288 20.05 -0.17 -41.99
N ALA A 289 21.27 0.06 -42.45
CA ALA A 289 22.52 -0.28 -41.79
C ALA A 289 22.47 0.15 -40.31
N SER A 290 22.22 -0.84 -39.46
CA SER A 290 22.40 -0.73 -38.03
C SER A 290 23.89 -0.59 -37.73
N LEU A 291 24.38 0.64 -37.81
CA LEU A 291 25.58 1.08 -37.10
C LEU A 291 25.24 1.10 -35.60
N SER A 292 25.03 -0.09 -35.02
CA SER A 292 25.23 -0.30 -33.60
C SER A 292 26.71 -0.10 -33.33
N GLY A 293 27.08 1.15 -33.10
CA GLY A 293 28.23 1.50 -32.28
C GLY A 293 27.96 0.95 -30.89
N THR A 294 28.16 -0.36 -30.71
CA THR A 294 28.39 -0.97 -29.40
C THR A 294 29.69 -0.35 -28.90
N ILE A 295 29.54 0.78 -28.19
CA ILE A 295 30.58 1.32 -27.34
C ILE A 295 30.92 0.19 -26.39
N TYR A 296 32.03 -0.50 -26.66
CA TYR A 296 32.64 -1.47 -25.77
C TYR A 296 33.04 -0.71 -24.50
N LEU A 297 32.10 -0.60 -23.57
CA LEU A 297 32.40 -0.23 -22.20
C LEU A 297 33.25 -1.37 -21.61
N PRO A 298 34.31 -1.03 -20.86
CA PRO A 298 35.27 -2.01 -20.38
C PRO A 298 34.62 -2.97 -19.38
N VAL A 299 34.38 -4.20 -19.82
CA VAL A 299 33.85 -5.34 -19.05
C VAL A 299 34.65 -5.66 -17.77
N ALA A 300 35.83 -5.05 -17.59
CA ALA A 300 36.68 -5.27 -16.43
C ALA A 300 36.20 -4.59 -15.13
N GLN A 301 35.34 -3.55 -15.18
CA GLN A 301 34.94 -2.83 -13.96
C GLN A 301 33.76 -3.47 -13.21
N GLU A 302 32.93 -4.27 -13.86
CA GLU A 302 31.73 -4.85 -13.22
C GLU A 302 32.08 -5.79 -12.05
N GLY A 303 33.20 -6.52 -12.15
CA GLY A 303 33.64 -7.44 -11.11
C GLY A 303 34.07 -6.75 -9.81
N GLU A 304 34.69 -5.57 -9.91
CA GLU A 304 35.17 -4.83 -8.75
C GLU A 304 34.02 -4.12 -8.02
N ALA A 305 33.10 -3.51 -8.77
CA ALA A 305 31.88 -2.91 -8.22
C ALA A 305 31.03 -3.95 -7.48
N ALA A 306 30.86 -5.14 -8.06
CA ALA A 306 30.15 -6.24 -7.43
C ALA A 306 30.82 -6.72 -6.13
N ALA A 307 32.15 -6.81 -6.10
CA ALA A 307 32.91 -7.21 -4.93
C ALA A 307 32.81 -6.18 -3.79
N ALA A 308 32.88 -4.88 -4.11
CA ALA A 308 32.72 -3.80 -3.14
C ALA A 308 31.32 -3.82 -2.51
N LEU A 309 30.29 -3.92 -3.36
CA LEU A 309 28.90 -3.98 -2.91
C LEU A 309 28.63 -5.22 -2.02
N ARG A 310 29.16 -6.38 -2.41
CA ARG A 310 29.02 -7.62 -1.61
C ARG A 310 29.72 -7.50 -0.25
N ARG A 311 30.90 -6.88 -0.18
CA ARG A 311 31.61 -6.63 1.09
C ARG A 311 30.83 -5.71 2.01
N PHE A 312 30.16 -4.69 1.47
CA PHE A 312 29.34 -3.76 2.23
C PHE A 312 28.07 -4.41 2.80
N LEU A 313 27.39 -5.27 2.03
CA LEU A 313 26.12 -5.90 2.43
C LEU A 313 26.29 -7.13 3.34
N LYS A 314 27.42 -7.84 3.24
CA LYS A 314 27.68 -9.10 3.96
C LYS A 314 27.58 -8.99 5.49
N PRO A 315 28.07 -7.94 6.19
CA PRO A 315 27.93 -7.81 7.64
C PRO A 315 26.47 -7.75 8.12
N ALA A 316 25.54 -7.31 7.26
CA ALA A 316 24.11 -7.28 7.58
C ALA A 316 23.36 -8.57 7.17
N GLY A 317 24.02 -9.47 6.45
CA GLY A 317 23.40 -10.63 5.81
C GLY A 317 22.44 -10.23 4.68
N LEU A 318 22.83 -9.22 3.88
CA LEU A 318 22.05 -8.67 2.76
C LEU A 318 22.72 -8.94 1.40
N ASP A 319 23.77 -9.77 1.36
CA ASP A 319 24.52 -10.16 0.17
C ASP A 319 23.67 -10.89 -0.88
N VAL A 320 22.56 -11.50 -0.47
CA VAL A 320 21.57 -12.12 -1.36
C VAL A 320 20.93 -11.12 -2.34
N TYR A 321 21.01 -9.81 -2.05
CA TYR A 321 20.46 -8.75 -2.91
C TYR A 321 21.50 -8.14 -3.86
N THR A 322 22.77 -8.53 -3.79
CA THR A 322 23.84 -7.91 -4.60
C THR A 322 23.54 -8.00 -6.09
N ASP A 323 23.19 -9.18 -6.60
CA ASP A 323 23.00 -9.37 -8.05
C ASP A 323 21.77 -8.60 -8.56
N ARG A 324 20.71 -8.49 -7.73
CA ARG A 324 19.52 -7.69 -8.07
C ARG A 324 19.80 -6.19 -8.06
N LEU A 325 20.59 -5.71 -7.09
CA LEU A 325 20.96 -4.30 -7.04
C LEU A 325 21.79 -3.90 -8.25
N LEU A 326 22.76 -4.73 -8.64
CA LEU A 326 23.58 -4.50 -9.85
C LEU A 326 22.75 -4.54 -11.12
N ALA A 327 21.79 -5.48 -11.23
CA ALA A 327 20.89 -5.56 -12.38
C ALA A 327 20.04 -4.29 -12.56
N GLU A 328 19.72 -3.61 -11.46
CA GLU A 328 18.97 -2.36 -11.44
C GLU A 328 19.88 -1.11 -11.47
N GLY A 329 21.20 -1.29 -11.63
CA GLY A 329 22.16 -0.19 -11.72
C GLY A 329 22.53 0.45 -10.39
N TYR A 330 22.23 -0.19 -9.25
CA TYR A 330 22.63 0.28 -7.92
C TYR A 330 23.98 -0.32 -7.53
N ASP A 331 25.04 0.47 -7.68
CA ASP A 331 26.36 0.16 -7.15
C ASP A 331 26.54 0.67 -5.70
N PHE A 332 27.75 0.49 -5.15
CA PHE A 332 28.06 0.93 -3.79
C PHE A 332 27.94 2.46 -3.64
N GLU A 333 28.37 3.22 -4.64
CA GLU A 333 28.37 4.69 -4.59
C GLU A 333 26.95 5.24 -4.64
N ALA A 334 26.12 4.74 -5.57
CA ALA A 334 24.70 5.04 -5.66
C ALA A 334 23.99 4.76 -4.34
N LEU A 335 24.23 3.62 -3.71
CA LEU A 335 23.62 3.28 -2.41
C LEU A 335 23.93 4.29 -1.31
N THR A 336 25.13 4.88 -1.30
CA THR A 336 25.51 5.88 -0.29
C THR A 336 24.85 7.24 -0.53
N MET A 337 24.56 7.57 -1.78
CA MET A 337 23.92 8.82 -2.19
C MET A 337 22.39 8.82 -2.05
N LEU A 338 21.74 7.65 -2.01
CA LEU A 338 20.28 7.58 -1.90
C LEU A 338 19.77 8.21 -0.60
N GLU A 339 18.79 9.10 -0.69
CA GLU A 339 18.16 9.75 0.45
C GLU A 339 16.67 9.41 0.60
N GLY A 340 16.18 9.48 1.85
CA GLY A 340 14.75 9.46 2.19
C GLY A 340 13.88 8.48 1.38
N THR A 341 13.11 9.03 0.44
CA THR A 341 12.14 8.31 -0.39
C THR A 341 12.78 7.40 -1.44
N GLU A 342 13.96 7.75 -1.97
CA GLU A 342 14.65 6.97 -3.01
C GLU A 342 15.11 5.62 -2.46
N ARG A 343 15.51 5.57 -1.18
CA ARG A 343 15.81 4.30 -0.50
C ARG A 343 14.60 3.38 -0.44
N GLU A 344 13.42 3.92 -0.16
CA GLU A 344 12.19 3.11 -0.10
C GLU A 344 11.76 2.60 -1.47
N GLU A 345 11.95 3.41 -2.51
CA GLU A 345 11.71 3.03 -3.89
C GLU A 345 12.66 1.92 -4.34
N MET A 346 13.97 2.09 -4.11
CA MET A 346 14.97 1.04 -4.34
C MET A 346 14.59 -0.25 -3.60
N LEU A 347 14.24 -0.19 -2.31
CA LEU A 347 13.82 -1.38 -1.54
C LEU A 347 12.54 -2.04 -2.07
N ARG A 348 11.69 -1.29 -2.76
CA ARG A 348 10.49 -1.80 -3.44
C ARG A 348 10.87 -2.50 -4.75
N ILE A 349 11.77 -1.91 -5.54
CA ILE A 349 12.27 -2.47 -6.80
C ILE A 349 12.95 -3.82 -6.57
N VAL A 350 13.88 -3.92 -5.62
CA VAL A 350 14.56 -5.20 -5.32
C VAL A 350 13.70 -6.23 -4.58
N GLN A 351 12.44 -5.90 -4.29
CA GLN A 351 11.47 -6.75 -3.57
C GLN A 351 12.02 -7.25 -2.23
N CYS A 352 12.58 -6.32 -1.43
CA CYS A 352 13.21 -6.66 -0.18
C CYS A 352 12.19 -7.14 0.87
N LEU A 353 12.51 -8.21 1.60
CA LEU A 353 11.64 -8.74 2.65
C LEU A 353 11.49 -7.72 3.80
N PRO A 354 10.33 -7.66 4.50
CA PRO A 354 10.10 -6.64 5.53
C PRO A 354 11.18 -6.59 6.62
N GLY A 355 11.69 -7.75 7.07
CA GLY A 355 12.77 -7.82 8.05
C GLY A 355 14.12 -7.34 7.51
N HIS A 356 14.37 -7.52 6.22
CA HIS A 356 15.59 -7.07 5.54
C HIS A 356 15.56 -5.56 5.27
N LYS A 357 14.39 -4.96 5.03
CA LYS A 357 14.23 -3.51 4.89
C LYS A 357 14.74 -2.75 6.12
N VAL A 358 14.45 -3.25 7.32
CA VAL A 358 14.93 -2.63 8.57
C VAL A 358 16.45 -2.69 8.67
N LYS A 359 17.07 -3.82 8.28
CA LYS A 359 18.52 -3.97 8.25
C LYS A 359 19.16 -3.04 7.22
N PHE A 360 18.56 -2.92 6.03
CA PHE A 360 19.00 -2.01 4.98
C PHE A 360 19.00 -0.55 5.46
N ARG A 361 17.89 -0.10 6.06
CA ARG A 361 17.80 1.26 6.63
C ARG A 361 18.89 1.51 7.65
N LYS A 362 19.12 0.57 8.56
CA LYS A 362 20.16 0.69 9.60
C LYS A 362 21.57 0.71 9.01
N LEU A 363 21.82 -0.07 7.96
CA LEU A 363 23.10 -0.10 7.25
C LEU A 363 23.36 1.22 6.52
N LEU A 364 22.39 1.70 5.72
CA LEU A 364 22.49 2.94 4.96
C LEU A 364 22.54 4.18 5.85
N TRP A 365 21.88 4.15 7.01
CA TRP A 365 21.99 5.22 8.00
C TRP A 365 23.41 5.32 8.57
N ARG A 366 24.09 4.19 8.80
CA ARG A 366 25.45 4.15 9.33
C ARG A 366 26.53 4.58 8.33
N SER A 367 26.27 4.48 7.03
CA SER A 367 27.22 4.93 6.01
C SER A 367 27.16 6.44 5.77
N GLN A 368 26.14 7.12 6.30
CA GLN A 368 25.95 8.57 6.16
C GLN A 368 26.32 9.36 7.42
N SER A 369 26.45 8.66 8.54
CA SER A 369 27.09 9.19 9.75
C SER A 369 28.59 9.04 9.65
#